data_AF-A0A9D9S265-F1
#
_entry.id   AF-A0A9D9S265-F1
#
_cell.length_a   1.000
_cell.length_b   1.000
_cell.length_c   1.000
_cell.angle_alpha   90.00
_cell.angle_beta   90.00
_cell.angle_gamma   90.00
#
_symmetry.space_group_name_H-M   'P 1'
#
loop_
_entity.id
_entity.type
_entity.pdbx_description
1 polymer ?
#
loop_
_entity_poly.entity_id
_entity_poly.type
_entity_poly.pdbx_seq_one_letter_code
_entity_poly.pdbx_strand_id
1 'polypeptide(L)'
;TQVLMNVINEIGAMPTRNHKDVQFEGARKISAEAMHEPRETDGKAQLINNQACFGCTIACGRISKIDATHYTVVNSPKYWGASGGLEYEAAWALGCANGVDDLDALQYATMLCNEDGFDPISFGATIGAVMELYEMGVLTKDEVGIEAPFGSARALTYLTEITARGEGFGKIIGLGSKRLCEKYGHPELSMSVKGQEFPAYDARGIQGMGLTYATSNRGACHLRSYTVSSEVLGIPVKTDPLTTEGKPALVKAFQDATAVVDSTGLCVFTTFAWALSDIQPQVQAACEGDWSMEKLDLMGERIWNMERQFNNAAGFTRKDDDLPMRLKTEAAKVGPAKGLVSGIDKMIPEYYDLRGWDPEGRPTAETIARLGL
;
A
#
# COMPACT_ATOMS: atom_id res chain seq x y z
N THR A 1 -2.48 11.35 -5.89
CA THR A 1 -3.35 10.51 -5.01
C THR A 1 -3.48 10.99 -3.57
N GLN A 2 -2.66 11.96 -3.13
CA GLN A 2 -2.53 12.35 -1.72
C GLN A 2 -3.77 12.82 -0.95
N VAL A 3 -4.88 13.11 -1.63
CA VAL A 3 -6.14 13.51 -0.98
C VAL A 3 -6.63 12.48 0.05
N LEU A 4 -6.19 11.22 -0.08
CA LEU A 4 -6.52 10.14 0.83
C LEU A 4 -5.92 10.29 2.23
N MET A 5 -4.86 11.08 2.42
CA MET A 5 -4.17 11.22 3.71
C MET A 5 -5.13 11.61 4.85
N ASN A 6 -5.87 12.70 4.67
CA ASN A 6 -6.83 13.15 5.68
C ASN A 6 -8.04 12.22 5.75
N VAL A 7 -8.54 11.72 4.61
CA VAL A 7 -9.71 10.83 4.57
C VAL A 7 -9.47 9.55 5.37
N ILE A 8 -8.37 8.84 5.11
CA ILE A 8 -8.06 7.58 5.77
C ILE A 8 -7.69 7.79 7.24
N ASN A 9 -7.05 8.92 7.56
CA ASN A 9 -6.77 9.28 8.95
C ASN A 9 -8.04 9.53 9.76
N GLU A 10 -8.98 10.32 9.25
CA GLU A 10 -10.21 10.66 9.97
C GLU A 10 -11.13 9.46 10.22
N ILE A 11 -11.19 8.50 9.28
CA ILE A 11 -11.98 7.28 9.48
C ILE A 11 -11.32 6.27 10.43
N GLY A 12 -10.12 6.56 10.96
CA GLY A 12 -9.42 5.69 11.90
C GLY A 12 -8.86 4.42 11.26
N ALA A 13 -8.34 4.52 10.03
CA ALA A 13 -7.77 3.40 9.30
C ALA A 13 -6.37 3.70 8.73
N MET A 14 -5.62 4.63 9.35
CA MET A 14 -4.28 5.05 8.96
C MET A 14 -3.21 4.30 9.77
N PRO A 15 -2.54 3.28 9.22
CA PRO A 15 -1.51 2.56 9.95
C PRO A 15 -0.38 3.51 10.37
N THR A 16 -0.09 3.55 11.66
CA THR A 16 0.84 4.53 12.23
C THR A 16 1.83 3.84 13.15
N ARG A 17 3.11 4.22 13.06
CA ARG A 17 4.23 3.67 13.86
C ARG A 17 4.26 2.13 13.79
N ASN A 18 4.55 1.59 12.62
CA ASN A 18 4.53 0.15 12.32
C ASN A 18 3.21 -0.55 12.70
N HIS A 19 2.07 0.06 12.36
CA HIS A 19 0.71 -0.42 12.70
C HIS A 19 0.39 -0.49 14.20
N LYS A 20 1.18 0.14 15.09
CA LYS A 20 0.83 0.24 16.53
C LYS A 20 -0.45 1.04 16.74
N ASP A 21 -0.71 2.01 15.88
CA ASP A 21 -1.88 2.89 15.93
C ASP A 21 -2.60 2.97 14.57
N VAL A 22 -3.82 3.51 14.58
CA VAL A 22 -4.72 3.59 13.40
C VAL A 22 -5.03 5.03 12.98
N GLN A 23 -4.37 6.01 13.61
CA GLN A 23 -4.44 7.43 13.29
C GLN A 23 -3.06 8.05 13.57
N PHE A 24 -2.70 9.04 12.76
CA PHE A 24 -1.51 9.86 12.95
C PHE A 24 -1.89 11.31 13.17
N GLU A 25 -1.44 11.87 14.28
CA GLU A 25 -1.69 13.25 14.65
C GLU A 25 -1.05 14.26 13.68
N GLY A 26 0.06 13.86 13.04
CA GLY A 26 0.77 14.67 12.05
C GLY A 26 0.25 14.56 10.62
N ALA A 27 -0.79 13.75 10.35
CA ALA A 27 -1.24 13.44 8.99
C ALA A 27 -1.55 14.69 8.14
N ARG A 28 -2.15 15.72 8.76
CA ARG A 28 -2.47 16.99 8.08
C ARG A 28 -1.22 17.67 7.51
N LYS A 29 -0.08 17.60 8.20
CA LYS A 29 1.16 18.28 7.77
C LYS A 29 1.81 17.61 6.55
N ILE A 30 1.41 16.38 6.24
CA ILE A 30 1.94 15.59 5.12
C ILE A 30 0.83 15.22 4.11
N SER A 31 -0.31 15.91 4.15
CA SER A 31 -1.46 15.67 3.27
C SER A 31 -1.36 16.44 1.95
N ALA A 32 -2.27 16.17 1.01
CA ALA A 32 -2.35 16.93 -0.24
C ALA A 32 -2.52 18.43 -0.01
N GLU A 33 -3.33 18.80 0.98
CA GLU A 33 -3.61 20.18 1.36
C GLU A 33 -2.35 20.88 1.87
N ALA A 34 -1.53 20.21 2.69
CA ALA A 34 -0.24 20.75 3.10
C ALA A 34 0.71 21.00 1.92
N MET A 35 0.66 20.17 0.86
CA MET A 35 1.47 20.43 -0.34
C MET A 35 1.08 21.73 -1.05
N HIS A 36 -0.15 22.23 -0.85
CA HIS A 36 -0.66 23.49 -1.40
C HIS A 36 -0.47 24.69 -0.45
N GLU A 37 -0.24 24.46 0.84
CA GLU A 37 -0.03 25.53 1.81
C GLU A 37 1.29 26.26 1.52
N PRO A 38 1.28 27.60 1.38
CA PRO A 38 2.50 28.38 1.21
C PRO A 38 3.40 28.25 2.45
N ARG A 39 4.65 27.84 2.25
CA ARG A 39 5.62 27.75 3.35
C ARG A 39 6.13 29.13 3.76
N GLU A 40 6.52 29.27 5.02
CA GLU A 40 6.94 30.56 5.60
C GLU A 40 8.23 31.12 5.00
N THR A 41 9.14 30.24 4.57
CA THR A 41 10.50 30.61 4.14
C THR A 41 10.53 31.40 2.83
N ASP A 42 9.62 31.11 1.88
CA ASP A 42 9.59 31.78 0.59
C ASP A 42 8.17 32.11 0.06
N GLY A 43 7.13 31.82 0.85
CA GLY A 43 5.74 32.08 0.48
C GLY A 43 5.23 31.21 -0.67
N LYS A 44 5.89 30.08 -0.99
CA LYS A 44 5.48 29.18 -2.08
C LYS A 44 4.96 27.85 -1.56
N ALA A 45 4.01 27.28 -2.27
CA ALA A 45 3.55 25.90 -2.05
C ALA A 45 4.66 24.89 -2.40
N GLN A 46 4.62 23.72 -1.76
CA GLN A 46 5.51 22.62 -2.09
C GLN A 46 5.19 22.04 -3.48
N LEU A 47 3.90 21.81 -3.76
CA LEU A 47 3.42 21.37 -5.05
C LEU A 47 3.47 22.53 -6.04
N ILE A 48 4.20 22.34 -7.14
CA ILE A 48 4.35 23.37 -8.17
C ILE A 48 3.46 23.10 -9.39
N ASN A 49 3.21 21.84 -9.70
CA ASN A 49 2.39 21.45 -10.85
C ASN A 49 1.91 20.00 -10.74
N ASN A 50 1.05 19.60 -11.66
CA ASN A 50 0.72 18.20 -11.90
C ASN A 50 1.39 17.67 -13.19
N GLN A 51 1.42 16.36 -13.34
CA GLN A 51 1.94 15.69 -14.53
C GLN A 51 0.99 14.56 -14.95
N ALA A 52 0.79 14.43 -16.26
CA ALA A 52 0.03 13.35 -16.85
C ALA A 52 0.94 12.22 -17.35
N CYS A 53 0.48 10.98 -17.16
CA CYS A 53 0.98 9.85 -17.92
C CYS A 53 0.58 9.99 -19.40
N PHE A 54 1.19 9.17 -20.27
CA PHE A 54 0.86 9.14 -21.69
C PHE A 54 -0.66 8.96 -21.92
N GLY A 55 -1.27 9.84 -22.72
CA GLY A 55 -2.70 9.81 -23.07
C GLY A 55 -3.67 10.12 -21.93
N CYS A 56 -3.18 10.46 -20.73
CA CYS A 56 -4.02 10.63 -19.55
C CYS A 56 -4.60 12.04 -19.43
N THR A 57 -5.92 12.16 -19.23
CA THR A 57 -6.61 13.43 -18.97
C THR A 57 -6.79 13.75 -17.48
N ILE A 58 -6.41 12.84 -16.58
CA ILE A 58 -6.54 13.00 -15.13
C ILE A 58 -5.36 13.82 -14.56
N ALA A 59 -4.15 13.67 -15.12
CA ALA A 59 -2.93 14.33 -14.65
C ALA A 59 -2.67 14.15 -13.13
N CYS A 60 -2.70 12.90 -12.67
CA CYS A 60 -2.61 12.61 -11.24
C CYS A 60 -1.19 12.73 -10.65
N GLY A 61 -0.14 12.68 -11.47
CA GLY A 61 1.25 12.83 -11.02
C GLY A 61 1.49 14.20 -10.39
N ARG A 62 2.32 14.24 -9.36
CA ARG A 62 2.68 15.47 -8.63
C ARG A 62 4.07 15.93 -9.08
N ILE A 63 4.28 17.24 -9.20
CA ILE A 63 5.59 17.84 -9.33
C ILE A 63 5.78 18.78 -8.15
N SER A 64 6.77 18.50 -7.32
CA SER A 64 7.02 19.21 -6.06
C SER A 64 8.43 19.78 -6.01
N LYS A 65 8.63 20.75 -5.13
CA LYS A 65 9.93 21.34 -4.83
C LYS A 65 10.14 21.44 -3.32
N ILE A 66 11.25 20.83 -2.88
CA ILE A 66 11.76 20.90 -1.51
C ILE A 66 12.21 22.34 -1.23
N ASP A 67 11.95 22.85 -0.04
CA ASP A 67 12.52 24.11 0.42
C ASP A 67 14.07 24.04 0.41
N ALA A 68 14.70 24.99 -0.28
CA ALA A 68 16.16 25.05 -0.38
C ALA A 68 16.85 25.27 0.98
N THR A 69 16.12 25.74 2.00
CA THR A 69 16.62 25.89 3.37
C THR A 69 16.45 24.62 4.22
N HIS A 70 15.72 23.62 3.72
CA HIS A 70 15.49 22.38 4.43
C HIS A 70 16.79 21.60 4.66
N TYR A 71 16.95 20.99 5.84
CA TYR A 71 18.24 20.43 6.27
C TYR A 71 18.77 19.30 5.38
N THR A 72 17.89 18.61 4.65
CA THR A 72 18.29 17.54 3.72
C THR A 72 18.99 18.07 2.48
N VAL A 73 18.71 19.32 2.09
CA VAL A 73 19.17 19.88 0.81
C VAL A 73 19.90 21.22 0.92
N VAL A 74 19.97 21.84 2.10
CA VAL A 74 20.56 23.18 2.29
C VAL A 74 22.00 23.31 1.77
N ASN A 75 22.77 22.21 1.80
CA ASN A 75 24.14 22.16 1.27
C ASN A 75 24.26 21.35 -0.03
N SER A 76 23.14 21.07 -0.69
CA SER A 76 23.06 20.20 -1.86
C SER A 76 22.22 20.85 -2.98
N PRO A 77 22.76 21.84 -3.70
CA PRO A 77 22.03 22.58 -4.74
C PRO A 77 21.46 21.70 -5.85
N LYS A 78 22.04 20.51 -6.07
CA LYS A 78 21.53 19.50 -7.01
C LYS A 78 20.08 19.07 -6.73
N TYR A 79 19.58 19.25 -5.52
CA TYR A 79 18.23 18.87 -5.10
C TYR A 79 17.25 20.05 -5.00
N TRP A 80 17.65 21.29 -5.36
CA TRP A 80 16.78 22.46 -5.31
C TRP A 80 15.83 22.60 -6.52
N GLY A 81 15.93 21.67 -7.48
CA GLY A 81 15.05 21.57 -8.63
C GLY A 81 13.66 21.03 -8.28
N ALA A 82 12.79 21.03 -9.28
CA ALA A 82 11.53 20.29 -9.19
C ALA A 82 11.79 18.79 -9.38
N SER A 83 11.04 17.96 -8.67
CA SER A 83 11.08 16.50 -8.79
C SER A 83 9.66 15.91 -8.72
N GLY A 84 9.54 14.60 -8.97
CA GLY A 84 8.28 13.87 -8.75
C GLY A 84 7.83 14.01 -7.30
N GLY A 85 6.58 14.39 -7.10
CA GLY A 85 6.01 14.64 -5.78
C GLY A 85 5.53 13.38 -5.05
N LEU A 86 5.14 13.54 -3.79
CA LEU A 86 4.59 12.46 -2.99
C LEU A 86 3.25 11.96 -3.53
N GLU A 87 3.18 10.65 -3.81
CA GLU A 87 1.92 9.91 -3.87
C GLU A 87 1.51 9.47 -2.46
N TYR A 88 0.23 9.13 -2.29
CA TYR A 88 -0.39 8.78 -1.00
C TYR A 88 0.42 7.76 -0.21
N GLU A 89 0.69 6.62 -0.84
CA GLU A 89 1.42 5.51 -0.24
C GLU A 89 2.85 5.89 0.17
N ALA A 90 3.54 6.72 -0.62
CA ALA A 90 4.88 7.16 -0.30
C ALA A 90 4.88 8.07 0.95
N ALA A 91 3.97 9.04 1.06
CA ALA A 91 3.94 9.86 2.28
C ALA A 91 3.43 9.08 3.49
N TRP A 92 2.54 8.11 3.32
CA TRP A 92 2.17 7.22 4.42
C TRP A 92 3.38 6.40 4.89
N ALA A 93 4.04 5.70 3.97
CA ALA A 93 5.09 4.74 4.29
C ALA A 93 6.31 5.44 4.89
N LEU A 94 6.65 6.64 4.38
CA LEU A 94 7.78 7.42 4.88
C LEU A 94 7.38 8.29 6.08
N GLY A 95 6.11 8.69 6.18
CA GLY A 95 5.57 9.54 7.24
C GLY A 95 4.88 8.77 8.35
N CYS A 96 3.56 8.55 8.23
CA CYS A 96 2.71 7.93 9.24
C CYS A 96 3.28 6.62 9.80
N ALA A 97 3.76 5.71 8.93
CA ALA A 97 4.30 4.42 9.35
C ALA A 97 5.54 4.56 10.25
N ASN A 98 6.25 5.69 10.17
CA ASN A 98 7.44 6.04 10.96
C ASN A 98 7.17 7.13 12.00
N GLY A 99 5.95 7.67 12.09
CA GLY A 99 5.59 8.80 12.93
C GLY A 99 6.22 10.14 12.52
N VAL A 100 6.66 10.29 11.27
CA VAL A 100 7.32 11.51 10.75
C VAL A 100 6.30 12.42 10.07
N ASP A 101 6.25 13.70 10.45
CA ASP A 101 5.33 14.71 9.93
C ASP A 101 6.03 15.85 9.15
N ASP A 102 7.26 15.58 8.68
CA ASP A 102 8.09 16.51 7.92
C ASP A 102 7.96 16.25 6.40
N LEU A 103 7.09 17.02 5.75
CA LEU A 103 6.73 16.89 4.34
C LEU A 103 7.93 16.95 3.38
N ASP A 104 8.94 17.77 3.69
CA ASP A 104 10.13 17.94 2.83
C ASP A 104 11.17 16.83 3.07
N ALA A 105 11.26 16.28 4.28
CA ALA A 105 12.00 15.05 4.52
C ALA A 105 11.39 13.86 3.77
N LEU A 106 10.05 13.73 3.75
CA LEU A 106 9.37 12.66 3.00
C LEU A 106 9.61 12.80 1.48
N GLN A 107 9.53 14.03 0.98
CA GLN A 107 9.82 14.34 -0.42
C GLN A 107 11.28 14.01 -0.79
N TYR A 108 12.23 14.33 0.08
CA TYR A 108 13.64 13.97 -0.12
C TYR A 108 13.83 12.46 -0.17
N ALA A 109 13.26 11.72 0.78
CA ALA A 109 13.37 10.27 0.80
C ALA A 109 12.71 9.62 -0.43
N THR A 110 11.55 10.12 -0.87
CA THR A 110 10.86 9.66 -2.08
C THR A 110 11.69 9.91 -3.33
N MET A 111 12.33 11.08 -3.42
CA MET A 111 13.23 11.39 -4.54
C MET A 111 14.39 10.38 -4.61
N LEU A 112 15.01 10.02 -3.49
CA LEU A 112 16.05 8.98 -3.47
C LEU A 112 15.49 7.60 -3.85
N CYS A 113 14.30 7.23 -3.37
CA CYS A 113 13.63 5.98 -3.79
C CYS A 113 13.47 5.92 -5.33
N ASN A 114 13.09 7.04 -5.94
CA ASN A 114 12.89 7.12 -7.39
C ASN A 114 14.20 7.10 -8.19
N GLU A 115 15.23 7.83 -7.74
CA GLU A 115 16.52 7.93 -8.45
C GLU A 115 17.35 6.65 -8.33
N ASP A 116 17.35 6.02 -7.16
CA ASP A 116 18.12 4.80 -6.89
C ASP A 116 17.31 3.51 -7.13
N GLY A 117 16.00 3.62 -7.37
CA GLY A 117 15.16 2.53 -7.87
C GLY A 117 14.73 1.50 -6.83
N PHE A 118 14.18 1.95 -5.70
CA PHE A 118 13.58 1.07 -4.69
C PHE A 118 12.20 1.55 -4.23
N ASP A 119 11.37 0.62 -3.77
CA ASP A 119 9.97 0.89 -3.43
C ASP A 119 9.83 1.68 -2.11
N PRO A 120 9.22 2.88 -2.11
CA PRO A 120 9.02 3.65 -0.88
C PRO A 120 8.08 2.98 0.12
N ILE A 121 7.15 2.11 -0.33
CA ILE A 121 6.23 1.38 0.57
C ILE A 121 7.04 0.38 1.39
N SER A 122 7.70 -0.55 0.72
CA SER A 122 8.50 -1.59 1.37
C SER A 122 9.65 -1.01 2.19
N PHE A 123 10.31 0.03 1.68
CA PHE A 123 11.35 0.73 2.43
C PHE A 123 10.78 1.40 3.69
N GLY A 124 9.73 2.22 3.54
CA GLY A 124 9.14 2.95 4.67
C GLY A 124 8.59 2.02 5.76
N ALA A 125 7.90 0.95 5.39
CA ALA A 125 7.46 -0.07 6.35
C ALA A 125 8.62 -0.82 7.02
N THR A 126 9.73 -1.05 6.30
CA THR A 126 10.96 -1.61 6.89
C THR A 126 11.59 -0.64 7.90
N ILE A 127 11.59 0.67 7.61
CA ILE A 127 12.04 1.69 8.58
C ILE A 127 11.13 1.70 9.82
N GLY A 128 9.83 1.51 9.64
CA GLY A 128 8.89 1.41 10.76
C GLY A 128 9.27 0.27 11.71
N ALA A 129 9.64 -0.89 11.17
CA ALA A 129 10.13 -2.01 11.97
C ALA A 129 11.50 -1.72 12.63
N VAL A 130 12.41 -1.03 11.93
CA VAL A 130 13.71 -0.59 12.51
C VAL A 130 13.47 0.33 13.70
N MET A 131 12.59 1.31 13.58
CA MET A 131 12.28 2.25 14.66
C MET A 131 11.62 1.55 15.85
N GLU A 132 10.75 0.55 15.61
CA GLU A 132 10.17 -0.24 16.69
C GLU A 132 11.21 -1.10 17.42
N LEU A 133 12.08 -1.78 16.67
CA LEU A 133 13.20 -2.55 17.23
C LEU A 133 14.17 -1.66 18.02
N TYR A 134 14.37 -0.42 17.59
CA TYR A 134 15.15 0.58 18.31
C TYR A 134 14.49 1.00 19.62
N GLU A 135 13.18 1.31 19.62
CA GLU A 135 12.43 1.63 20.84
C GLU A 135 12.42 0.47 21.86
N MET A 136 12.44 -0.77 21.37
CA MET A 136 12.55 -1.97 22.20
C MET A 136 13.95 -2.22 22.76
N GLY A 137 14.96 -1.46 22.32
CA GLY A 137 16.36 -1.64 22.72
C GLY A 137 17.04 -2.85 22.08
N VAL A 138 16.42 -3.47 21.07
CA VAL A 138 16.99 -4.60 20.30
C VAL A 138 18.06 -4.09 19.35
N LEU A 139 17.79 -2.96 18.69
CA LEU A 139 18.77 -2.23 17.90
C LEU A 139 19.39 -1.10 18.74
N THR A 140 20.68 -0.86 18.54
CA THR A 140 21.41 0.21 19.20
C THR A 140 21.84 1.29 18.21
N LYS A 141 22.11 2.50 18.70
CA LYS A 141 22.62 3.61 17.89
C LYS A 141 23.88 3.22 17.12
N ASP A 142 24.79 2.49 17.75
CA ASP A 142 26.07 2.11 17.17
C ASP A 142 25.89 1.15 15.99
N GLU A 143 24.87 0.28 16.05
CA GLU A 143 24.55 -0.64 14.95
C GLU A 143 23.80 0.07 13.80
N VAL A 144 22.82 0.92 14.13
CA VAL A 144 22.00 1.64 13.14
C VAL A 144 22.77 2.80 12.49
N GLY A 145 23.72 3.41 13.21
CA GLY A 145 24.49 4.59 12.81
C GLY A 145 23.87 5.92 13.22
N ILE A 146 22.63 5.92 13.73
CA ILE A 146 21.90 7.11 14.18
C ILE A 146 20.89 6.74 15.28
N GLU A 147 20.48 7.73 16.08
CA GLU A 147 19.29 7.58 16.94
C GLU A 147 18.05 7.41 16.05
N ALA A 148 17.34 6.30 16.18
CA ALA A 148 16.20 5.96 15.33
C ALA A 148 14.87 5.78 16.10
N PRO A 149 14.46 6.71 16.99
CA PRO A 149 13.11 6.66 17.55
C PRO A 149 12.06 6.99 16.48
N PHE A 150 10.81 6.56 16.69
CA PHE A 150 9.69 7.03 15.86
C PHE A 150 9.63 8.57 15.85
N GLY A 151 9.28 9.13 14.69
CA GLY A 151 9.21 10.57 14.46
C GLY A 151 10.52 11.26 14.13
N SER A 152 11.64 10.53 14.10
CA SER A 152 12.93 11.10 13.68
C SER A 152 13.04 11.24 12.16
N ALA A 153 12.71 12.42 11.63
CA ALA A 153 12.93 12.75 10.21
C ALA A 153 14.41 12.64 9.79
N ARG A 154 15.32 12.94 10.72
CA ARG A 154 16.77 12.76 10.55
C ARG A 154 17.16 11.29 10.39
N ALA A 155 16.57 10.39 11.19
CA ALA A 155 16.80 8.96 11.06
C ALA A 155 16.27 8.45 9.72
N LEU A 156 15.02 8.80 9.37
CA LEU A 156 14.43 8.42 8.09
C LEU A 156 15.34 8.78 6.91
N THR A 157 15.73 10.05 6.81
CA THR A 157 16.53 10.55 5.68
C THR A 157 17.95 9.97 5.64
N TYR A 158 18.60 9.81 6.79
CA TYR A 158 19.89 9.12 6.90
C TYR A 158 19.80 7.65 6.47
N LEU A 159 18.77 6.93 6.94
CA LEU A 159 18.56 5.53 6.61
C LEU A 159 18.21 5.32 5.14
N THR A 160 17.48 6.26 4.51
CA THR A 160 17.27 6.26 3.06
C THR A 160 18.59 6.37 2.31
N GLU A 161 19.44 7.31 2.70
CA GLU A 161 20.73 7.56 2.06
C GLU A 161 21.69 6.36 2.12
N ILE A 162 21.86 5.75 3.31
CA ILE A 162 22.75 4.59 3.45
C ILE A 162 22.16 3.34 2.78
N THR A 163 20.83 3.23 2.67
CA THR A 163 20.17 2.13 1.96
C THR A 163 20.39 2.27 0.45
N ALA A 164 20.17 3.46 -0.10
CA ALA A 164 20.43 3.77 -1.51
C ALA A 164 21.87 3.44 -1.92
N ARG A 165 22.85 3.76 -1.07
CA ARG A 165 24.27 3.44 -1.30
C ARG A 165 24.66 2.01 -0.95
N GLY A 166 23.78 1.24 -0.30
CA GLY A 166 24.09 -0.09 0.20
C GLY A 166 25.24 -0.09 1.21
N GLU A 167 25.24 0.85 2.16
CA GLU A 167 26.30 1.05 3.15
C GLU A 167 25.86 0.64 4.56
N GLY A 168 26.77 0.01 5.32
CA GLY A 168 26.53 -0.32 6.74
C GLY A 168 25.19 -1.01 6.99
N PHE A 169 24.40 -0.45 7.90
CA PHE A 169 23.06 -0.94 8.24
C PHE A 169 22.06 -0.86 7.09
N GLY A 170 22.28 0.02 6.10
CA GLY A 170 21.46 0.12 4.88
C GLY A 170 21.42 -1.18 4.07
N LYS A 171 22.47 -2.02 4.14
CA LYS A 171 22.45 -3.37 3.54
C LYS A 171 21.45 -4.30 4.21
N ILE A 172 21.20 -4.13 5.50
CA ILE A 172 20.25 -4.93 6.27
C ILE A 172 18.82 -4.46 5.98
N ILE A 173 18.61 -3.13 5.93
CA ILE A 173 17.34 -2.53 5.51
C ILE A 173 16.97 -2.99 4.09
N GLY A 174 17.93 -3.03 3.17
CA GLY A 174 17.72 -3.47 1.79
C GLY A 174 17.23 -4.92 1.62
N LEU A 175 17.20 -5.74 2.69
CA LEU A 175 16.65 -7.11 2.64
C LEU A 175 15.13 -7.18 2.86
N GLY A 176 14.49 -6.07 3.25
CA GLY A 176 13.07 -5.95 3.59
C GLY A 176 12.74 -6.34 5.04
N SER A 177 11.54 -5.97 5.49
CA SER A 177 11.12 -6.08 6.89
C SER A 177 11.12 -7.52 7.37
N LYS A 178 10.68 -8.47 6.53
CA LYS A 178 10.60 -9.89 6.91
C LYS A 178 11.97 -10.43 7.35
N ARG A 179 12.98 -10.28 6.48
CA ARG A 179 14.32 -10.80 6.72
C ARG A 179 15.03 -10.03 7.84
N LEU A 180 14.80 -8.72 7.91
CA LEU A 180 15.34 -7.88 8.98
C LEU A 180 14.79 -8.33 10.34
N CYS A 181 13.47 -8.42 10.48
CA CYS A 181 12.81 -8.82 11.72
C CYS A 181 13.17 -10.26 12.14
N GLU A 182 13.23 -11.20 11.19
CA GLU A 182 13.70 -12.57 11.44
C GLU A 182 15.14 -12.58 11.97
N LYS A 183 16.05 -11.79 11.37
CA LYS A 183 17.45 -11.69 11.80
C LYS A 183 17.58 -11.23 13.25
N TYR A 184 16.72 -10.30 13.69
CA TYR A 184 16.74 -9.78 15.07
C TYR A 184 15.83 -10.55 16.03
N GLY A 185 15.27 -11.69 15.62
CA GLY A 185 14.48 -12.56 16.50
C GLY A 185 13.05 -12.06 16.79
N HIS A 186 12.55 -11.13 15.98
CA HIS A 186 11.26 -10.48 16.15
C HIS A 186 10.40 -10.51 14.87
N PRO A 187 10.17 -11.68 14.25
CA PRO A 187 9.43 -11.78 12.98
C PRO A 187 8.01 -11.19 13.06
N GLU A 188 7.41 -11.14 14.25
CA GLU A 188 6.09 -10.54 14.51
C GLU A 188 6.01 -9.04 14.23
N LEU A 189 7.15 -8.34 14.18
CA LEU A 189 7.23 -6.90 13.87
C LEU A 189 7.26 -6.62 12.37
N SER A 190 7.42 -7.64 11.53
CA SER A 190 7.25 -7.48 10.08
C SER A 190 5.77 -7.41 9.76
N MET A 191 5.28 -6.20 9.51
CA MET A 191 3.94 -5.98 8.97
C MET A 191 3.94 -6.30 7.47
N SER A 192 3.85 -7.60 7.14
CA SER A 192 3.86 -8.12 5.77
C SER A 192 2.91 -9.32 5.58
N VAL A 193 2.48 -9.56 4.34
CA VAL A 193 1.84 -10.83 3.92
C VAL A 193 2.64 -11.42 2.77
N LYS A 194 2.96 -12.72 2.86
CA LYS A 194 3.85 -13.42 1.92
C LYS A 194 5.22 -12.74 1.73
N GLY A 195 5.65 -11.98 2.74
CA GLY A 195 6.91 -11.23 2.73
C GLY A 195 6.88 -9.89 2.00
N GLN A 196 5.72 -9.45 1.50
CA GLN A 196 5.51 -8.09 0.96
C GLN A 196 4.91 -7.20 2.05
N GLU A 197 5.54 -6.06 2.31
CA GLU A 197 5.12 -5.07 3.30
C GLU A 197 3.72 -4.50 3.03
N PHE A 198 3.00 -4.16 4.10
CA PHE A 198 1.67 -3.56 4.01
C PHE A 198 1.68 -2.16 3.39
N PRO A 199 0.59 -1.75 2.71
CA PRO A 199 0.33 -0.37 2.30
C PRO A 199 -0.53 0.40 3.33
N ALA A 200 -0.96 1.60 2.95
CA ALA A 200 -1.53 2.65 3.81
C ALA A 200 -2.99 2.48 4.26
N TYR A 201 -3.47 1.25 4.51
CA TYR A 201 -4.83 1.04 5.01
C TYR A 201 -4.88 -0.04 6.08
N ASP A 202 -5.34 0.33 7.28
CA ASP A 202 -5.40 -0.56 8.42
C ASP A 202 -6.59 -1.52 8.32
N ALA A 203 -6.31 -2.82 8.29
CA ALA A 203 -7.32 -3.88 8.14
C ALA A 203 -8.30 -3.98 9.33
N ARG A 204 -8.02 -3.31 10.46
CA ARG A 204 -8.94 -3.21 11.59
C ARG A 204 -10.06 -2.21 11.31
N GLY A 205 -9.74 -1.15 10.55
CA GLY A 205 -10.70 -0.12 10.15
C GLY A 205 -11.33 -0.32 8.78
N ILE A 206 -10.79 -1.22 7.95
CA ILE A 206 -11.34 -1.56 6.63
C ILE A 206 -11.23 -3.08 6.41
N GLN A 207 -12.31 -3.80 6.72
CA GLN A 207 -12.31 -5.27 6.79
C GLN A 207 -12.05 -5.94 5.42
N GLY A 208 -12.63 -5.42 4.33
CA GLY A 208 -12.37 -5.95 2.98
C GLY A 208 -10.92 -5.80 2.53
N MET A 209 -10.22 -4.76 3.00
CA MET A 209 -8.78 -4.62 2.77
C MET A 209 -7.98 -5.70 3.50
N GLY A 210 -8.41 -6.10 4.71
CA GLY A 210 -7.83 -7.26 5.40
C GLY A 210 -7.87 -8.53 4.56
N LEU A 211 -9.03 -8.85 3.97
CA LEU A 211 -9.14 -9.99 3.06
C LEU A 211 -8.33 -9.82 1.78
N THR A 212 -8.30 -8.61 1.23
CA THR A 212 -7.47 -8.27 0.06
C THR A 212 -5.99 -8.58 0.31
N TYR A 213 -5.43 -8.14 1.44
CA TYR A 213 -4.02 -8.37 1.75
C TYR A 213 -3.70 -9.85 1.95
N ALA A 214 -4.54 -10.57 2.69
CA ALA A 214 -4.37 -12.00 2.94
C ALA A 214 -4.38 -12.79 1.62
N THR A 215 -5.30 -12.48 0.71
CA THR A 215 -5.58 -13.32 -0.48
C THR A 215 -4.94 -12.83 -1.78
N SER A 216 -4.27 -11.67 -1.77
CA SER A 216 -3.58 -11.13 -2.94
C SER A 216 -2.46 -12.06 -3.43
N ASN A 217 -2.45 -12.32 -4.74
CA ASN A 217 -1.47 -13.19 -5.39
C ASN A 217 -0.02 -12.68 -5.33
N ARG A 218 0.24 -11.45 -4.89
CA ARG A 218 1.61 -10.89 -4.78
C ARG A 218 2.02 -10.46 -3.35
N GLY A 219 1.26 -10.89 -2.34
CA GLY A 219 1.43 -10.40 -0.96
C GLY A 219 0.59 -9.15 -0.67
N ALA A 220 0.86 -8.48 0.46
CA ALA A 220 0.04 -7.38 1.00
C ALA A 220 0.00 -6.17 0.05
N CYS A 221 -0.96 -6.17 -0.89
CA CYS A 221 -1.06 -5.12 -1.89
C CYS A 221 -2.51 -4.68 -2.06
N HIS A 222 -2.73 -3.37 -1.92
CA HIS A 222 -4.07 -2.79 -1.97
C HIS A 222 -4.65 -2.70 -3.38
N LEU A 223 -3.78 -2.55 -4.41
CA LEU A 223 -4.25 -2.37 -5.78
C LEU A 223 -4.75 -3.63 -6.46
N ARG A 224 -4.53 -4.83 -5.89
CA ARG A 224 -5.09 -6.07 -6.44
C ARG A 224 -6.59 -6.21 -6.17
N SER A 225 -7.12 -5.43 -5.23
CA SER A 225 -8.54 -5.34 -4.91
C SER A 225 -8.78 -4.12 -4.04
N TYR A 226 -8.90 -2.95 -4.67
CA TYR A 226 -8.95 -1.68 -3.94
C TYR A 226 -10.34 -1.42 -3.32
N THR A 227 -10.75 -2.25 -2.36
CA THR A 227 -12.09 -2.18 -1.75
C THR A 227 -12.32 -0.89 -0.99
N VAL A 228 -11.27 -0.13 -0.66
CA VAL A 228 -11.38 1.27 -0.18
C VAL A 228 -12.31 2.09 -1.08
N SER A 229 -12.35 1.86 -2.40
CA SER A 229 -13.28 2.59 -3.26
C SER A 229 -14.73 2.34 -2.85
N SER A 230 -15.13 1.11 -2.52
CA SER A 230 -16.49 0.79 -2.05
C SER A 230 -16.68 1.11 -0.57
N GLU A 231 -15.75 0.68 0.27
CA GLU A 231 -15.85 0.70 1.72
C GLU A 231 -15.69 2.13 2.29
N VAL A 232 -14.95 2.99 1.60
CA VAL A 232 -14.71 4.38 2.03
C VAL A 232 -15.35 5.35 1.06
N LEU A 233 -15.04 5.27 -0.23
CA LEU A 233 -15.41 6.29 -1.23
C LEU A 233 -16.81 6.10 -1.83
N GLY A 234 -17.43 4.93 -1.64
CA GLY A 234 -18.78 4.62 -2.11
C GLY A 234 -18.91 4.16 -3.57
N ILE A 235 -17.82 3.72 -4.21
CA ILE A 235 -17.74 3.37 -5.63
C ILE A 235 -17.47 1.86 -5.79
N PRO A 236 -18.21 1.11 -6.61
CA PRO A 236 -19.44 1.53 -7.29
C PRO A 236 -20.65 1.63 -6.34
N VAL A 237 -20.57 1.00 -5.17
CA VAL A 237 -21.60 1.01 -4.13
C VAL A 237 -20.93 1.18 -2.77
N LYS A 238 -21.53 1.98 -1.88
CA LYS A 238 -21.06 2.14 -0.50
C LYS A 238 -21.34 0.89 0.32
N THR A 239 -20.29 0.32 0.91
CA THR A 239 -20.40 -0.73 1.93
C THR A 239 -19.80 -0.25 3.25
N ASP A 240 -20.23 -0.84 4.37
CA ASP A 240 -19.72 -0.48 5.69
C ASP A 240 -18.33 -1.10 5.89
N PRO A 241 -17.27 -0.30 6.16
CA PRO A 241 -15.91 -0.80 6.30
C PRO A 241 -15.67 -1.63 7.57
N LEU A 242 -16.55 -1.58 8.57
CA LEU A 242 -16.36 -2.17 9.90
C LEU A 242 -16.96 -3.58 10.06
N THR A 243 -17.56 -4.12 8.99
CA THR A 243 -18.20 -5.45 8.97
C THR A 243 -17.51 -6.39 7.99
N THR A 244 -17.55 -7.69 8.30
CA THR A 244 -17.05 -8.76 7.42
C THR A 244 -18.09 -9.22 6.40
N GLU A 245 -19.37 -8.90 6.61
CA GLU A 245 -20.47 -9.37 5.77
C GLU A 245 -20.36 -8.83 4.33
N GLY A 246 -20.51 -9.73 3.35
CA GLY A 246 -20.43 -9.40 1.91
C GLY A 246 -19.02 -9.06 1.39
N LYS A 247 -18.01 -8.96 2.27
CA LYS A 247 -16.63 -8.65 1.88
C LYS A 247 -15.97 -9.74 1.03
N PRO A 248 -16.20 -11.05 1.25
CA PRO A 248 -15.71 -12.10 0.37
C PRO A 248 -16.10 -11.92 -1.09
N ALA A 249 -17.39 -11.67 -1.36
CA ALA A 249 -17.88 -11.42 -2.72
C ALA A 249 -17.34 -10.11 -3.30
N LEU A 250 -17.29 -9.04 -2.49
CA LEU A 250 -16.74 -7.74 -2.90
C LEU A 250 -15.28 -7.85 -3.33
N VAL A 251 -14.44 -8.50 -2.51
CA VAL A 251 -13.02 -8.69 -2.80
C VAL A 251 -12.84 -9.54 -4.05
N LYS A 252 -13.54 -10.67 -4.19
CA LYS A 252 -13.48 -11.48 -5.41
C LYS A 252 -13.80 -10.65 -6.66
N ALA A 253 -14.90 -9.89 -6.63
CA ALA A 253 -15.32 -9.07 -7.77
C ALA A 253 -14.28 -8.01 -8.14
N PHE A 254 -13.70 -7.33 -7.14
CA PHE A 254 -12.65 -6.33 -7.35
C PHE A 254 -11.37 -6.95 -7.90
N GLN A 255 -10.96 -8.12 -7.42
CA GLN A 255 -9.80 -8.85 -7.90
C GLN A 255 -9.95 -9.23 -9.38
N ASP A 256 -11.11 -9.79 -9.75
CA ASP A 256 -11.37 -10.21 -11.12
C ASP A 256 -11.44 -8.99 -12.07
N ALA A 257 -12.16 -7.94 -11.67
CA ALA A 257 -12.26 -6.71 -12.45
C ALA A 257 -10.90 -6.00 -12.60
N THR A 258 -10.09 -5.97 -11.54
CA THR A 258 -8.74 -5.38 -11.59
C THR A 258 -7.84 -6.17 -12.53
N ALA A 259 -7.92 -7.51 -12.52
CA ALA A 259 -7.16 -8.34 -13.45
C ALA A 259 -7.52 -8.03 -14.92
N VAL A 260 -8.78 -7.73 -15.21
CA VAL A 260 -9.20 -7.22 -16.53
C VAL A 260 -8.54 -5.88 -16.83
N VAL A 261 -8.72 -4.89 -15.95
CA VAL A 261 -8.20 -3.52 -16.14
C VAL A 261 -6.69 -3.54 -16.38
N ASP A 262 -5.93 -4.24 -15.54
CA ASP A 262 -4.48 -4.35 -15.67
C ASP A 262 -4.06 -4.98 -17.00
N SER A 263 -4.85 -5.94 -17.52
CA SER A 263 -4.58 -6.60 -18.80
C SER A 263 -4.84 -5.70 -20.01
N THR A 264 -5.65 -4.65 -19.86
CA THR A 264 -5.90 -3.68 -20.95
C THR A 264 -4.78 -2.66 -21.11
N GLY A 265 -3.92 -2.49 -20.10
CA GLY A 265 -2.95 -1.39 -20.03
C GLY A 265 -3.55 -0.04 -19.63
N LEU A 266 -4.85 0.03 -19.32
CA LEU A 266 -5.48 1.23 -18.77
C LEU A 266 -5.07 1.46 -17.31
N CYS A 267 -5.00 2.72 -16.90
CA CYS A 267 -4.79 3.06 -15.51
C CYS A 267 -6.03 2.72 -14.67
N VAL A 268 -5.83 2.07 -13.52
CA VAL A 268 -6.89 1.74 -12.55
C VAL A 268 -7.65 2.97 -12.05
N PHE A 269 -7.07 4.17 -12.07
CA PHE A 269 -7.80 5.38 -11.66
C PHE A 269 -8.94 5.77 -12.59
N THR A 270 -9.00 5.21 -13.81
CA THR A 270 -10.18 5.36 -14.64
C THR A 270 -11.42 4.73 -13.99
N THR A 271 -11.27 3.73 -13.12
CA THR A 271 -12.39 3.04 -12.46
C THR A 271 -13.07 3.87 -11.36
N PHE A 272 -12.58 5.07 -11.08
CA PHE A 272 -13.33 6.05 -10.28
C PHE A 272 -14.48 6.70 -11.06
N ALA A 273 -14.52 6.51 -12.38
CA ALA A 273 -15.60 6.99 -13.25
C ALA A 273 -16.14 5.90 -14.18
N TRP A 274 -15.32 4.93 -14.56
CA TRP A 274 -15.66 3.87 -15.50
C TRP A 274 -15.92 2.54 -14.78
N ALA A 275 -16.92 1.81 -15.25
CA ALA A 275 -17.11 0.39 -14.95
C ALA A 275 -16.52 -0.46 -16.08
N LEU A 276 -16.50 -1.79 -15.90
CA LEU A 276 -16.12 -2.71 -16.97
C LEU A 276 -16.97 -2.53 -18.24
N SER A 277 -18.24 -2.10 -18.10
CA SER A 277 -19.12 -1.78 -19.23
C SER A 277 -18.64 -0.58 -20.06
N ASP A 278 -17.86 0.33 -19.48
CA ASP A 278 -17.25 1.45 -20.20
C ASP A 278 -15.91 1.06 -20.83
N ILE A 279 -15.20 0.09 -20.25
CA ILE A 279 -13.92 -0.45 -20.75
C ILE A 279 -14.16 -1.43 -21.91
N GLN A 280 -15.20 -2.26 -21.81
CA GLN A 280 -15.55 -3.27 -22.80
C GLN A 280 -15.60 -2.75 -24.25
N PRO A 281 -16.32 -1.67 -24.58
CA PRO A 281 -16.39 -1.18 -25.96
C PRO A 281 -15.03 -0.67 -26.46
N GLN A 282 -14.14 -0.22 -25.57
CA GLN A 282 -12.79 0.21 -25.93
C GLN A 282 -11.92 -0.99 -26.31
N VAL A 283 -11.97 -2.06 -25.51
CA VAL A 283 -11.28 -3.33 -25.82
C VAL A 283 -11.81 -3.94 -27.12
N GLN A 284 -13.14 -3.99 -27.28
CA GLN A 284 -13.78 -4.50 -28.49
C GLN A 284 -13.38 -3.73 -29.75
N ALA A 285 -13.16 -2.42 -29.66
CA ALA A 285 -12.74 -1.60 -30.79
C ALA A 285 -11.23 -1.73 -31.09
N ALA A 286 -10.40 -1.95 -30.07
CA ALA A 286 -8.94 -1.94 -30.20
C ALA A 286 -8.33 -3.33 -30.47
N CYS A 287 -9.00 -4.40 -30.07
CA CYS A 287 -8.46 -5.76 -30.13
C CYS A 287 -9.27 -6.64 -31.08
N GLU A 288 -8.59 -7.56 -31.78
CA GLU A 288 -9.26 -8.59 -32.57
C GLU A 288 -10.07 -9.53 -31.66
N GLY A 289 -11.17 -10.05 -32.21
CA GLY A 289 -12.06 -10.98 -31.53
C GLY A 289 -13.37 -10.34 -31.07
N ASP A 290 -14.15 -11.16 -30.39
CA ASP A 290 -15.41 -10.76 -29.76
C ASP A 290 -15.16 -10.70 -28.25
N TRP A 291 -15.27 -9.50 -27.69
CA TRP A 291 -14.94 -9.17 -26.31
C TRP A 291 -16.22 -8.78 -25.56
N SER A 292 -17.13 -9.72 -25.37
CA SER A 292 -18.34 -9.49 -24.56
C SER A 292 -18.01 -9.29 -23.07
N MET A 293 -18.97 -8.78 -22.29
CA MET A 293 -18.83 -8.63 -20.84
C MET A 293 -18.51 -9.98 -20.17
N GLU A 294 -19.19 -11.05 -20.57
CA GLU A 294 -18.98 -12.40 -20.03
C GLU A 294 -17.56 -12.91 -20.30
N LYS A 295 -16.96 -12.55 -21.43
CA LYS A 295 -15.58 -12.91 -21.75
C LYS A 295 -14.58 -12.12 -20.91
N LEU A 296 -14.85 -10.85 -20.62
CA LEU A 296 -14.01 -10.06 -19.72
C LEU A 296 -14.08 -10.62 -18.29
N ASP A 297 -15.27 -10.92 -17.79
CA ASP A 297 -15.45 -11.52 -16.46
C ASP A 297 -14.72 -12.86 -16.36
N LEU A 298 -14.87 -13.73 -17.36
CA LEU A 298 -14.17 -15.01 -17.44
C LEU A 298 -12.64 -14.82 -17.52
N MET A 299 -12.18 -13.80 -18.24
CA MET A 299 -10.76 -13.49 -18.36
C MET A 299 -10.16 -13.06 -17.02
N GLY A 300 -10.82 -12.15 -16.30
CA GLY A 300 -10.36 -11.69 -14.98
C GLY A 300 -10.25 -12.85 -13.99
N GLU A 301 -11.29 -13.67 -13.89
CA GLU A 301 -11.29 -14.84 -13.02
C GLU A 301 -10.21 -15.87 -13.42
N ARG A 302 -10.02 -16.11 -14.73
CA ARG A 302 -8.98 -17.00 -15.25
C ARG A 302 -7.59 -16.52 -14.85
N ILE A 303 -7.28 -15.25 -15.06
CA ILE A 303 -5.97 -14.67 -14.73
C ILE A 303 -5.69 -14.83 -13.24
N TRP A 304 -6.66 -14.48 -12.39
CA TRP A 304 -6.51 -14.59 -10.95
C TRP A 304 -6.23 -16.03 -10.48
N ASN A 305 -6.93 -17.01 -11.08
CA ASN A 305 -6.73 -18.43 -10.76
C ASN A 305 -5.42 -18.99 -11.33
N MET A 306 -4.96 -18.51 -12.49
CA MET A 306 -3.68 -18.89 -13.07
C MET A 306 -2.51 -18.41 -12.19
N GLU A 307 -2.56 -17.16 -11.73
CA GLU A 307 -1.60 -16.63 -10.75
C GLU A 307 -1.66 -17.41 -9.42
N ARG A 308 -2.86 -17.80 -8.98
CA ARG A 308 -3.03 -18.64 -7.78
C ARG A 308 -2.40 -20.03 -7.96
N GLN A 309 -2.58 -20.67 -9.11
CA GLN A 309 -1.94 -21.95 -9.43
C GLN A 309 -0.42 -21.84 -9.41
N PHE A 310 0.13 -20.76 -9.99
CA PHE A 310 1.56 -20.48 -9.91
C PHE A 310 2.05 -20.41 -8.44
N ASN A 311 1.34 -19.66 -7.61
CA ASN A 311 1.65 -19.52 -6.18
C ASN A 311 1.55 -20.84 -5.41
N ASN A 312 0.51 -21.63 -5.68
CA ASN A 312 0.34 -22.95 -5.08
C ASN A 312 1.48 -23.90 -5.50
N ALA A 313 1.90 -23.85 -6.77
CA ALA A 313 3.05 -24.61 -7.26
C ALA A 313 4.38 -24.14 -6.63
N ALA A 314 4.49 -22.85 -6.29
CA ALA A 314 5.61 -22.29 -5.53
C ALA A 314 5.56 -22.60 -4.02
N GLY A 315 4.49 -23.25 -3.54
CA GLY A 315 4.36 -23.75 -2.17
C GLY A 315 3.52 -22.89 -1.23
N PHE A 316 2.83 -21.85 -1.73
CA PHE A 316 1.85 -21.12 -0.94
C PHE A 316 0.60 -21.96 -0.72
N THR A 317 0.04 -21.90 0.50
CA THR A 317 -1.22 -22.57 0.86
C THR A 317 -2.10 -21.64 1.69
N ARG A 318 -3.22 -22.15 2.21
CA ARG A 318 -4.07 -21.46 3.19
C ARG A 318 -3.29 -20.81 4.33
N LYS A 319 -2.17 -21.40 4.79
CA LYS A 319 -1.35 -20.83 5.88
C LYS A 319 -0.75 -19.46 5.54
N ASP A 320 -0.58 -19.16 4.26
CA ASP A 320 0.03 -17.93 3.76
C ASP A 320 -1.03 -16.86 3.41
N ASP A 321 -2.32 -17.23 3.45
CA ASP A 321 -3.47 -16.32 3.34
C ASP A 321 -3.94 -15.89 4.74
N ASP A 322 -3.09 -15.16 5.46
CA ASP A 322 -3.40 -14.62 6.77
C ASP A 322 -2.78 -13.21 6.95
N LEU A 323 -3.09 -12.57 8.08
CA LEU A 323 -2.56 -11.27 8.47
C LEU A 323 -1.59 -11.39 9.66
N PRO A 324 -0.67 -10.44 9.84
CA PRO A 324 0.14 -10.35 11.05
C PRO A 324 -0.73 -10.34 12.32
N MET A 325 -0.26 -11.04 13.36
CA MET A 325 -1.01 -11.25 14.60
C MET A 325 -1.52 -9.94 15.21
N ARG A 326 -0.72 -8.87 15.16
CA ARG A 326 -1.08 -7.52 15.57
C ARG A 326 -2.47 -7.09 15.07
N LEU A 327 -2.79 -7.33 13.78
CA LEU A 327 -4.08 -6.92 13.21
C LEU A 327 -5.25 -7.81 13.65
N LYS A 328 -4.97 -9.01 14.18
CA LYS A 328 -5.94 -9.99 14.65
C LYS A 328 -6.18 -9.92 16.16
N THR A 329 -5.23 -9.39 16.94
CA THR A 329 -5.29 -9.39 18.40
C THR A 329 -5.22 -8.01 19.04
N GLU A 330 -4.56 -7.03 18.42
CA GLU A 330 -4.44 -5.68 18.96
C GLU A 330 -5.54 -4.78 18.39
N ALA A 331 -6.58 -4.56 19.18
CA ALA A 331 -7.71 -3.73 18.77
C ALA A 331 -7.28 -2.29 18.45
N ALA A 332 -7.92 -1.70 17.44
CA ALA A 332 -7.79 -0.28 17.15
C ALA A 332 -8.14 0.55 18.40
N LYS A 333 -7.29 1.53 18.73
CA LYS A 333 -7.37 2.27 20.00
C LYS A 333 -8.30 3.47 19.96
N VAL A 334 -8.50 4.03 18.76
CA VAL A 334 -9.16 5.32 18.50
C VAL A 334 -9.99 5.26 17.22
N GLY A 335 -10.75 6.32 16.95
CA GLY A 335 -11.56 6.46 15.75
C GLY A 335 -12.79 5.53 15.70
N PRO A 336 -13.51 5.53 14.56
CA PRO A 336 -14.68 4.68 14.34
C PRO A 336 -14.42 3.18 14.53
N ALA A 337 -13.21 2.72 14.25
CA ALA A 337 -12.82 1.31 14.39
C ALA A 337 -12.45 0.90 15.83
N LYS A 338 -12.54 1.80 16.81
CA LYS A 338 -12.10 1.54 18.19
C LYS A 338 -12.70 0.24 18.75
N GLY A 339 -11.81 -0.63 19.26
CA GLY A 339 -12.18 -1.93 19.81
C GLY A 339 -12.26 -3.06 18.79
N LEU A 340 -12.09 -2.78 17.50
CA LEU A 340 -12.12 -3.79 16.45
C LEU A 340 -10.72 -4.33 16.12
N VAL A 341 -10.71 -5.59 15.70
CA VAL A 341 -9.60 -6.28 15.04
C VAL A 341 -10.06 -6.70 13.64
N SER A 342 -9.14 -7.16 12.80
CA SER A 342 -9.52 -7.76 11.51
C SER A 342 -10.23 -9.10 11.74
N GLY A 343 -11.40 -9.27 11.13
CA GLY A 343 -12.21 -10.49 11.16
C GLY A 343 -11.85 -11.49 10.06
N ILE A 344 -10.59 -11.50 9.60
CA ILE A 344 -10.14 -12.29 8.44
C ILE A 344 -10.54 -13.77 8.49
N ASP A 345 -10.45 -14.38 9.68
CA ASP A 345 -10.77 -15.81 9.86
C ASP A 345 -12.25 -16.14 9.57
N LYS A 346 -13.14 -15.15 9.66
CA LYS A 346 -14.56 -15.29 9.30
C LYS A 346 -14.79 -15.23 7.79
N MET A 347 -13.91 -14.55 7.06
CA MET A 347 -14.08 -14.23 5.64
C MET A 347 -13.43 -15.24 4.71
N ILE A 348 -12.29 -15.83 5.11
CA ILE A 348 -11.54 -16.75 4.24
C ILE A 348 -12.36 -17.95 3.76
N PRO A 349 -13.11 -18.67 4.62
CA PRO A 349 -13.88 -19.84 4.16
C PRO A 349 -14.87 -19.49 3.05
N GLU A 350 -15.69 -18.45 3.26
CA GLU A 350 -16.65 -17.98 2.26
C GLU A 350 -15.95 -17.51 0.98
N TYR A 351 -14.81 -16.82 1.11
CA TYR A 351 -14.03 -16.37 -0.04
C TYR A 351 -13.51 -17.55 -0.89
N TYR A 352 -13.03 -18.63 -0.25
CA TYR A 352 -12.59 -19.83 -0.98
C TYR A 352 -13.75 -20.55 -1.66
N ASP A 353 -14.89 -20.67 -0.99
CA ASP A 353 -16.09 -21.26 -1.58
C ASP A 353 -16.53 -20.46 -2.83
N LEU A 354 -16.59 -19.13 -2.73
CA LEU A 354 -16.92 -18.23 -3.85
C LEU A 354 -15.90 -18.30 -4.99
N ARG A 355 -14.63 -18.56 -4.67
CA ARG A 355 -13.56 -18.76 -5.65
C ARG A 355 -13.59 -20.14 -6.30
N GLY A 356 -14.39 -21.08 -5.78
CA GLY A 356 -14.35 -22.48 -6.18
C GLY A 356 -13.00 -23.12 -5.86
N TRP A 357 -12.45 -22.82 -4.69
CA TRP A 357 -11.19 -23.34 -4.16
C TRP A 357 -11.45 -24.36 -3.05
N ASP A 358 -10.50 -25.27 -2.84
CA ASP A 358 -10.53 -26.18 -1.70
C ASP A 358 -10.07 -25.48 -0.39
N PRO A 359 -10.17 -26.13 0.78
CA PRO A 359 -9.75 -25.54 2.05
C PRO A 359 -8.25 -25.17 2.15
N GLU A 360 -7.40 -25.70 1.27
CA GLU A 360 -5.99 -25.35 1.18
C GLU A 360 -5.75 -24.16 0.22
N GLY A 361 -6.82 -23.60 -0.36
CA GLY A 361 -6.77 -22.48 -1.28
C GLY A 361 -6.30 -22.87 -2.68
N ARG A 362 -6.58 -24.11 -3.11
CA ARG A 362 -6.30 -24.60 -4.48
C ARG A 362 -7.56 -24.57 -5.32
N PRO A 363 -7.52 -24.03 -6.56
CA PRO A 363 -8.65 -24.14 -7.48
C PRO A 363 -9.08 -25.59 -7.66
N THR A 364 -10.38 -25.86 -7.53
CA THR A 364 -10.93 -27.22 -7.71
C THR A 364 -10.83 -27.67 -9.16
N ALA A 365 -10.90 -28.98 -9.41
CA ALA A 365 -10.89 -29.53 -10.78
C ALA A 365 -12.02 -28.96 -11.66
N GLU A 366 -13.19 -28.70 -11.06
CA GLU A 366 -14.32 -28.06 -11.74
C GLU A 366 -13.99 -26.61 -12.15
N THR A 367 -13.45 -25.82 -11.23
CA THR A 367 -12.99 -24.44 -11.52
C THR A 367 -11.93 -24.42 -12.61
N ILE A 368 -10.94 -25.32 -12.54
CA ILE A 368 -9.88 -25.43 -13.54
C ILE A 368 -10.46 -25.75 -14.93
N ALA A 369 -11.33 -26.76 -15.02
CA ALA A 369 -11.97 -27.14 -16.27
C ALA A 369 -12.85 -26.02 -16.85
N ARG A 370 -13.64 -25.34 -16.00
CA ARG A 370 -14.50 -24.20 -16.40
C ARG A 370 -13.68 -23.02 -16.93
N LEU A 371 -12.54 -22.73 -16.30
CA LEU A 371 -11.66 -21.64 -16.71
C LEU A 371 -10.75 -22.02 -17.88
N GLY A 372 -10.59 -23.31 -18.19
CA GLY A 372 -9.70 -23.79 -19.24
C GLY A 372 -8.22 -23.62 -18.88
N LEU A 373 -7.87 -23.94 -17.64
CA LEU A 373 -6.51 -23.88 -17.08
C LEU A 373 -5.85 -25.27 -17.05
#